data_AF-A0A3D5Z3H7-F1
#
_entry.id   AF-A0A3D5Z3H7-F1
#
_cell.length_a   1.000
_cell.length_b   1.000
_cell.length_c   1.000
_cell.angle_alpha   90.00
_cell.angle_beta   90.00
_cell.angle_gamma   90.00
#
_symmetry.space_group_name_H-M   'P 1'
#
loop_
_entity.id
_entity.type
_entity.pdbx_description
1 polymer ?
#
loop_
_entity_poly.entity_id
_entity_poly.type
_entity_poly.pdbx_seq_one_letter_code
_entity_poly.pdbx_strand_id
1 'polypeptide(L)' 'MSTTDILRNNIIDKLLTINNKDYLSALFQLVNSSSVSQDTVNLTEEQILMLSLSDQDIKSEKLIAQYQLDNDDLQWLTEQ' A
#
# COMPACT_ATOMS: atom_id res chain seq x y z
N MET A 1 -2.62 -13.59 -10.22
CA MET A 1 -2.35 -12.21 -10.64
C MET A 1 -2.60 -12.11 -12.13
N SER A 2 -3.48 -11.21 -12.56
CA SER A 2 -3.72 -10.94 -13.99
C SER A 2 -2.56 -10.12 -14.58
N THR A 3 -2.44 -10.11 -15.91
CA THR A 3 -1.48 -9.25 -16.64
C THR A 3 -1.66 -7.77 -16.28
N THR A 4 -2.90 -7.36 -15.99
CA THR A 4 -3.24 -6.01 -15.53
C THR A 4 -2.70 -5.70 -14.15
N ASP A 5 -2.75 -6.66 -13.20
CA ASP A 5 -2.23 -6.48 -11.85
C ASP A 5 -0.70 -6.33 -11.86
N ILE A 6 -0.02 -7.12 -12.68
CA ILE A 6 1.42 -7.02 -12.89
C ILE A 6 1.78 -5.64 -13.45
N LEU A 7 1.01 -5.13 -14.41
CA LEU A 7 1.23 -3.82 -14.99
C LEU A 7 1.05 -2.70 -13.95
N ARG A 8 0.01 -2.77 -13.11
CA ARG A 8 -0.22 -1.80 -12.02
C ARG A 8 0.92 -1.78 -11.02
N ASN A 9 1.38 -2.94 -10.56
CA ASN A 9 2.49 -3.03 -9.60
C ASN A 9 3.78 -2.43 -10.16
N ASN A 10 4.12 -2.73 -11.42
CA ASN A 10 5.29 -2.13 -12.07
C ASN A 10 5.20 -0.60 -12.21
N ILE A 11 3.99 -0.06 -12.40
CA ILE A 11 3.78 1.40 -12.44
C ILE A 11 3.99 2.00 -11.05
N ILE A 12 3.47 1.37 -9.99
CA ILE A 12 3.67 1.81 -8.60
C ILE A 12 5.15 1.83 -8.25
N ASP A 13 5.90 0.76 -8.55
CA ASP A 13 7.34 0.69 -8.28
C ASP A 13 8.09 1.82 -8.99
N LYS A 14 7.74 2.12 -10.24
CA LYS A 14 8.34 3.24 -10.98
C LYS A 14 7.98 4.59 -10.37
N LEU A 15 6.74 4.79 -9.93
CA LEU A 15 6.32 6.03 -9.26
C LEU A 15 7.10 6.29 -7.98
N LEU A 16 7.35 5.25 -7.17
CA LEU A 16 8.10 5.35 -5.91
C LEU A 16 9.58 5.73 -6.11
N THR A 17 10.14 5.52 -7.31
CA THR A 17 11.55 5.86 -7.62
C THR A 17 11.72 7.26 -8.22
N ILE A 18 10.64 7.94 -8.60
CA ILE A 18 10.71 9.27 -9.21
C ILE A 18 10.81 10.34 -8.10
N ASN A 19 11.90 11.11 -8.12
CA ASN A 19 12.10 12.22 -7.19
C ASN A 19 11.80 13.61 -7.81
N ASN A 20 11.46 13.65 -9.11
CA ASN A 20 11.21 14.89 -9.84
C ASN A 20 9.74 15.32 -9.69
N LYS A 21 9.53 16.47 -9.04
CA LYS A 21 8.19 17.03 -8.75
C LYS A 21 7.41 17.41 -10.00
N ASP A 22 8.05 17.98 -11.01
CA ASP A 22 7.37 18.42 -12.23
C ASP A 22 6.87 17.22 -13.04
N TYR A 23 7.67 16.15 -13.05
CA TYR A 23 7.30 14.89 -13.68
C TYR A 23 6.13 14.20 -12.98
N LEU A 24 6.15 14.16 -11.63
CA LEU A 24 5.02 13.67 -10.83
C LEU A 24 3.76 14.51 -11.04
N SER A 25 3.90 15.83 -11.18
CA SER A 25 2.78 16.74 -11.40
C SER A 25 2.12 16.52 -12.77
N ALA A 26 2.93 16.32 -13.82
CA ALA A 26 2.43 16.00 -15.15
C ALA A 26 1.73 14.62 -15.19
N LEU A 27 2.30 13.61 -14.52
CA LEU A 27 1.68 12.30 -14.38
C LEU A 27 0.36 12.36 -13.62
N PHE A 28 0.30 13.13 -12.53
CA PHE A 28 -0.93 13.34 -11.77
C PHE A 28 -2.01 13.98 -12.65
N GLN A 29 -1.68 15.02 -13.42
CA GLN A 29 -2.62 15.65 -14.34
C GLN A 29 -3.08 14.70 -15.46
N LEU A 30 -2.18 13.86 -15.99
CA LEU A 30 -2.51 12.87 -17.00
C LEU A 30 -3.53 11.85 -16.48
N VAL A 31 -3.29 11.29 -15.29
CA VAL A 31 -4.19 10.31 -14.68
C VAL A 31 -5.52 10.95 -14.29
N ASN A 32 -5.51 12.19 -13.79
CA ASN A 32 -6.72 12.90 -13.39
C ASN A 32 -7.57 13.38 -14.58
N SER A 33 -6.96 13.57 -15.75
CA SER A 33 -7.66 13.95 -16.98
C SER A 33 -8.16 12.74 -17.78
N SER A 34 -7.56 11.56 -17.61
CA SER A 34 -8.20 10.33 -18.04
C SER A 34 -9.46 10.14 -17.21
N SER A 35 -10.64 10.16 -17.83
CA SER A 35 -11.90 9.77 -17.23
C SER A 35 -11.86 8.26 -16.95
N VAL A 36 -11.07 7.88 -15.95
CA VAL A 36 -11.10 6.55 -15.37
C VAL A 36 -12.45 6.49 -14.68
N SER A 37 -13.28 5.54 -15.10
CA SER A 37 -14.52 5.19 -14.42
C SER A 37 -14.24 5.21 -12.92
N GLN A 38 -15.15 5.80 -12.14
CA GLN A 38 -15.15 5.73 -10.67
C GLN A 38 -15.42 4.29 -10.19
N ASP A 39 -14.79 3.30 -10.82
CA ASP A 39 -14.67 1.96 -10.28
C ASP A 39 -13.73 2.11 -9.08
N THR A 40 -14.36 2.39 -7.94
CA THR A 40 -13.82 2.16 -6.61
C THR A 40 -12.96 0.91 -6.68
N VAL A 41 -11.66 1.06 -6.40
CA VAL A 41 -10.72 -0.06 -6.38
C VAL A 41 -11.30 -1.11 -5.44
N ASN A 42 -11.83 -2.19 -6.01
CA ASN A 42 -12.37 -3.29 -5.24
C ASN A 42 -11.19 -4.01 -4.59
N LEU A 43 -11.22 -4.09 -3.26
CA LEU A 43 -10.25 -4.87 -2.51
C LEU A 43 -10.33 -6.35 -2.94
N THR A 44 -9.19 -7.02 -2.99
CA THR A 44 -9.17 -8.47 -3.23
C THR A 44 -9.74 -9.22 -2.03
N GLU A 45 -10.15 -10.48 -2.21
CA GLU A 45 -10.66 -11.31 -1.12
C GLU A 45 -9.64 -11.43 0.03
N GLU A 46 -8.35 -11.51 -0.28
CA GLU A 46 -7.27 -11.59 0.70
C GLU A 46 -7.12 -10.29 1.48
N GLN A 47 -7.28 -9.13 0.83
CA GLN A 47 -7.22 -7.83 1.49
C GLN A 47 -8.43 -7.62 2.42
N ILE A 48 -9.62 -8.05 1.98
CA ILE A 48 -10.83 -8.04 2.83
C ILE A 48 -10.64 -8.97 4.02
N LEU A 49 -10.08 -10.16 3.81
CA LEU A 49 -9.76 -11.10 4.89
C LEU A 49 -8.77 -10.49 5.88
N MET A 50 -7.71 -9.83 5.41
CA MET A 50 -6.71 -9.17 6.26
C MET A 50 -7.34 -8.08 7.13
N LEU A 51 -8.25 -7.27 6.58
CA LEU A 51 -9.01 -6.28 7.35
C LEU A 51 -9.93 -6.96 8.38
N SER A 52 -10.61 -8.03 8.00
CA SER A 52 -11.47 -8.78 8.93
C SER A 52 -10.68 -9.40 10.09
N LEU A 53 -9.44 -9.83 9.86
CA LEU A 53 -8.55 -10.33 10.91
C LEU A 53 -8.10 -9.19 11.82
N SER A 54 -7.76 -8.03 11.25
CA SER A 54 -7.42 -6.83 12.01
C SER A 54 -8.55 -6.39 12.95
N ASP A 55 -9.80 -6.41 12.47
CA ASP A 55 -10.98 -6.12 13.30
C ASP A 55 -11.14 -7.10 14.47
N GLN A 56 -10.79 -8.38 14.28
CA GLN A 56 -10.81 -9.37 15.35
C GLN A 56 -9.69 -9.14 16.37
N ASP A 57 -8.50 -8.75 15.92
CA ASP A 57 -7.37 -8.45 16.79
C ASP A 57 -7.64 -7.20 17.64
N ILE A 58 -8.27 -6.17 17.06
CA ILE A 58 -8.73 -4.98 17.81
C ILE A 58 -9.75 -5.36 18.88
N LYS A 59 -10.76 -6.18 18.54
CA LYS A 59 -11.77 -6.65 19.51
C LYS A 59 -11.19 -7.54 20.60
N SER A 60 -10.13 -8.27 20.30
CA SER A 60 -9.47 -9.18 21.22
C SER A 60 -8.33 -8.52 22.01
N GLU A 61 -8.17 -7.19 21.90
CA GLU A 61 -7.09 -6.41 22.50
C GLU A 61 -5.68 -6.94 22.18
N LYS A 62 -5.52 -7.62 21.03
CA LYS A 62 -4.23 -8.09 20.52
C LYS A 62 -3.49 -6.97 19.80
N LEU A 63 -3.30 -5.87 20.50
CA LEU A 63 -2.63 -4.68 20.01
C LEU A 63 -1.23 -4.59 20.60
N ILE A 64 -0.29 -4.12 19.81
CA ILE A 64 1.06 -3.77 20.27
C ILE A 64 1.18 -2.26 20.30
N ALA A 65 1.89 -1.74 21.29
CA ALA A 65 2.18 -0.31 21.35
C ALA A 65 3.25 0.05 20.31
N GLN A 66 3.16 1.24 19.72
CA GLN A 66 4.10 1.71 18.70
C GLN A 66 5.56 1.61 19.16
N TYR A 67 5.86 1.97 20.41
CA TYR A 67 7.22 1.90 20.95
C TYR A 67 7.79 0.47 20.97
N GLN A 68 6.92 -0.54 21.10
CA GLN A 68 7.33 -1.93 21.13
C GLN A 68 7.70 -2.39 19.72
N LEU A 69 6.87 -2.03 18.73
CA LEU A 69 7.16 -2.28 17.32
C LEU A 69 8.45 -1.59 16.88
N ASP A 70 8.67 -0.33 17.28
CA ASP A 70 9.89 0.41 16.95
C ASP A 70 11.15 -0.28 17.51
N ASN A 71 11.08 -0.88 18.70
CA ASN A 71 12.20 -1.63 19.29
C ASN A 71 12.45 -2.96 18.58
N ASP A 72 11.38 -3.68 18.23
CA ASP A 72 11.46 -4.95 17.51
C ASP A 72 12.08 -4.74 16.12
N ASP A 73 11.71 -3.66 15.43
CA ASP A 73 12.28 -3.25 14.14
C ASP A 73 13.79 -2.92 14.26
N LEU A 74 14.19 -2.19 15.31
CA LEU A 74 15.60 -1.88 15.58
C LEU A 74 16.41 -3.15 15.87
N GLN A 75 15.86 -4.09 16.63
CA GLN A 75 16.50 -5.37 16.90
C GLN A 75 16.68 -6.17 15.61
N TRP A 76 15.64 -6.26 14.78
CA TRP A 76 15.70 -6.94 13.49
C TRP A 76 16.78 -6.37 12.55
N LEU A 77 16.94 -5.05 12.52
CA LEU A 77 17.98 -4.38 11.74
C LEU A 77 19.41 -4.69 12.24
N THR A 78 19.56 -5.05 13.52
CA THR A 78 20.85 -5.36 14.15
C THR A 78 21.21 -6.84 14.03
N GLU A 79 20.22 -7.71 13.76
CA GLU A 79 20.40 -9.16 13.56
C GLU A 79 20.78 -9.55 12.10
N GLN A 80 20.92 -8.57 11.20
CA GLN A 80 21.50 -8.75 9.85
C GLN A 80 23.03 -8.56 9.83
#